data_AF-A0A7W5AFF2-F1
#
_entry.id   AF-A0A7W5AFF2-F1
#
_cell.length_a   1.000
_cell.length_b   1.000
_cell.length_c   1.000
_cell.angle_alpha   90.00
_cell.angle_beta   90.00
_cell.angle_gamma   90.00
#
_symmetry.space_group_name_H-M   'P 1'
#
loop_
_entity.id
_entity.type
_entity.pdbx_description
1 polymer ?
#
loop_
_entity_poly.entity_id
_entity_poly.type
_entity_poly.pdbx_seq_one_letter_code
_entity_poly.pdbx_strand_id
1 'polypeptide(L)'
;MSSHREAPEISKDPVADSSDLYAFVSPDDPDTVTIIANYVPLQIPASGPNFFEFGDDVLYEIHIDANGDARPDITYQFRFRTELRNDKTFLYNTGQIKSLDDENWNRRQFYSVTKVDAHGKSTVLANKLQSPPCNVGKISIPDYDKLAEDAVHKLKTGEKVFAGQRADAFFVDLGAIFDLGTLRPFQDKHLVGSQLFNYAGKAVNATDKTNVHSIAIQIPLHMVRRDGKKRVRAKDAGAVIGVWTSASRRQVEVRGNKGDGDVVVGPQVQVSRLGNPLFNEVIVPMAEKDKWNSLPPSEDKRFAEFVATPELGALLPVLYPGLFDKLAALNKTKEPRADLLAILLTGIPDGLIDGFQNNTGALQADMLRLNTAIEPAAKENKFGLLGGDLAGFPNGRRVADDVVSISLRAIAGVTVPLVNADFEPDAAAALVEQGLSIKDASAGLLKKFPFLGTPFDGFGNPS
;
A
#
# COMPACT_ATOMS: atom_id res chain seq x y z
N MET A 1 6.90 -3.74 -7.71
CA MET A 1 7.22 -3.12 -6.41
C MET A 1 6.02 -2.28 -6.18
N SER A 2 5.27 -2.50 -5.11
CA SER A 2 4.36 -1.47 -4.64
C SER A 2 5.29 -0.54 -3.86
N SER A 3 5.72 0.52 -4.51
CA SER A 3 6.44 1.63 -3.92
C SER A 3 7.60 1.25 -2.99
N HIS A 4 8.44 0.30 -3.42
CA HIS A 4 9.69 -0.04 -2.72
C HIS A 4 10.81 0.75 -3.41
N ARG A 5 10.93 2.06 -3.15
CA ARG A 5 11.87 2.97 -3.83
C ARG A 5 11.39 3.43 -5.22
N GLU A 6 10.13 3.82 -5.30
CA GLU A 6 9.44 4.24 -6.51
C GLU A 6 10.00 5.46 -7.20
N ALA A 7 10.62 6.39 -6.44
CA ALA A 7 11.14 7.66 -6.92
C ALA A 7 12.64 7.86 -6.58
N PRO A 8 13.39 8.65 -7.36
CA PRO A 8 14.81 8.88 -7.11
C PRO A 8 15.15 9.38 -5.71
N GLU A 9 14.38 10.31 -5.13
CA GLU A 9 14.67 10.86 -3.79
C GLU A 9 14.36 9.87 -2.68
N ILE A 10 13.16 9.28 -2.70
CA ILE A 10 12.73 8.33 -1.66
C ILE A 10 13.55 7.03 -1.67
N SER A 11 14.13 6.67 -2.83
CA SER A 11 15.08 5.56 -2.93
C SER A 11 16.33 5.71 -2.04
N LYS A 12 16.59 6.93 -1.54
CA LYS A 12 17.69 7.28 -0.63
C LYS A 12 17.20 7.59 0.79
N ASP A 13 15.90 7.51 1.03
CA ASP A 13 15.25 7.75 2.32
C ASP A 13 14.27 6.60 2.66
N PRO A 14 14.79 5.39 2.91
CA PRO A 14 13.97 4.19 3.11
C PRO A 14 13.04 4.29 4.32
N VAL A 15 13.29 5.20 5.25
CA VAL A 15 12.49 5.33 6.48
C VAL A 15 11.16 6.06 6.22
N ALA A 16 11.13 6.95 5.22
CA ALA A 16 9.91 7.63 4.79
C ALA A 16 9.19 6.93 3.62
N ASP A 17 9.80 5.87 3.07
CA ASP A 17 9.31 5.14 1.90
C ASP A 17 8.04 4.35 2.22
N SER A 18 6.89 4.80 1.68
CA SER A 18 5.61 4.07 1.78
C SER A 18 5.54 3.01 0.70
N SER A 19 5.39 1.73 1.06
CA SER A 19 5.38 0.62 0.10
C SER A 19 3.98 0.19 -0.30
N ASP A 20 3.07 0.00 0.66
CA ASP A 20 1.75 -0.53 0.38
C ASP A 20 0.68 0.17 1.19
N LEU A 21 -0.48 0.34 0.57
CA LEU A 21 -1.70 0.74 1.24
C LEU A 21 -2.78 -0.30 0.98
N TYR A 22 -3.49 -0.67 2.04
CA TYR A 22 -4.66 -1.54 2.01
C TYR A 22 -5.80 -0.84 2.72
N ALA A 23 -7.01 -0.95 2.18
CA ALA A 23 -8.22 -0.40 2.77
C ALA A 23 -9.39 -1.31 2.41
N PHE A 24 -10.01 -1.93 3.41
CA PHE A 24 -11.10 -2.89 3.20
C PHE A 24 -12.03 -2.93 4.42
N VAL A 25 -13.31 -3.26 4.20
CA VAL A 25 -14.24 -3.57 5.31
C VAL A 25 -13.71 -4.81 6.02
N SER A 26 -13.57 -4.75 7.34
CA SER A 26 -12.84 -5.79 8.08
C SER A 26 -13.62 -7.12 8.08
N PRO A 27 -13.02 -8.24 7.67
CA PRO A 27 -13.70 -9.53 7.69
C PRO A 27 -13.89 -10.10 9.12
N ASP A 28 -13.09 -9.66 10.09
CA ASP A 28 -13.23 -10.08 11.50
C ASP A 28 -14.24 -9.25 12.30
N ASP A 29 -14.58 -8.04 11.82
CA ASP A 29 -15.58 -7.13 12.38
C ASP A 29 -16.17 -6.23 11.26
N PRO A 30 -17.20 -6.70 10.53
CA PRO A 30 -17.74 -6.01 9.35
C PRO A 30 -18.37 -4.63 9.61
N ASP A 31 -18.54 -4.22 10.88
CA ASP A 31 -18.94 -2.86 11.24
C ASP A 31 -17.75 -1.87 11.30
N THR A 32 -16.57 -2.32 10.87
CA THR A 32 -15.32 -1.55 10.83
C THR A 32 -14.65 -1.58 9.46
N VAL A 33 -13.80 -0.60 9.20
CA VAL A 33 -12.82 -0.61 8.10
C VAL A 33 -11.43 -0.85 8.68
N THR A 34 -10.61 -1.64 8.01
CA THR A 34 -9.18 -1.76 8.30
C THR A 34 -8.38 -1.05 7.22
N ILE A 35 -7.46 -0.19 7.66
CA ILE A 35 -6.47 0.48 6.82
C ILE A 35 -5.08 0.05 7.29
N ILE A 36 -4.22 -0.34 6.36
CA ILE A 36 -2.84 -0.75 6.64
C ILE A 36 -1.93 0.02 5.69
N ALA A 37 -1.01 0.80 6.25
CA ALA A 37 0.03 1.50 5.52
C ALA A 37 1.39 0.89 5.87
N ASN A 38 2.06 0.31 4.87
CA ASN A 38 3.39 -0.25 5.01
C ASN A 38 4.44 0.80 4.66
N TYR A 39 5.52 0.81 5.43
CA TYR A 39 6.68 1.65 5.28
C TYR A 39 7.95 0.81 5.50
N VAL A 40 9.11 1.40 5.19
CA VAL A 40 10.41 0.77 5.37
C VAL A 40 10.45 -0.58 4.64
N PRO A 41 10.37 -0.56 3.29
CA PRO A 41 10.27 -1.76 2.47
C PRO A 41 11.50 -2.66 2.51
N LEU A 42 11.34 -3.93 2.08
CA LEU A 42 12.43 -4.89 1.79
C LEU A 42 13.41 -5.08 2.96
N GLN A 43 12.87 -5.23 4.17
CA GLN A 43 13.69 -5.44 5.36
C GLN A 43 14.24 -6.86 5.37
N ILE A 44 15.56 -6.96 5.28
CA ILE A 44 16.27 -8.22 5.46
C ILE A 44 16.17 -8.61 6.95
N PRO A 45 15.62 -9.77 7.33
CA PRO A 45 15.41 -10.11 8.73
C PRO A 45 16.70 -10.12 9.58
N ALA A 46 17.85 -10.44 8.96
CA ALA A 46 19.15 -10.55 9.62
C ALA A 46 19.95 -9.23 9.76
N SER A 47 19.31 -8.06 9.71
CA SER A 47 20.00 -6.75 9.72
C SER A 47 20.58 -6.27 11.07
N GLY A 48 21.03 -7.17 11.95
CA GLY A 48 21.73 -6.78 13.19
C GLY A 48 23.05 -6.04 12.93
N PRO A 49 23.59 -5.26 13.90
CA PRO A 49 23.09 -5.05 15.26
C PRO A 49 22.02 -3.96 15.39
N ASN A 50 21.70 -3.23 14.31
CA ASN A 50 20.67 -2.19 14.29
C ASN A 50 19.49 -2.65 13.41
N PHE A 51 18.43 -3.10 14.04
CA PHE A 51 17.23 -3.53 13.33
C PHE A 51 16.41 -2.33 12.83
N PHE A 52 15.56 -2.57 11.82
CA PHE A 52 14.70 -1.55 11.24
C PHE A 52 13.73 -0.97 12.27
N GLU A 53 13.35 0.28 12.08
CA GLU A 53 12.40 0.99 12.94
C GLU A 53 11.71 2.12 12.15
N PHE A 54 10.58 2.62 12.65
CA PHE A 54 10.02 3.87 12.12
C PHE A 54 10.92 5.05 12.49
N GLY A 55 10.93 6.09 11.67
CA GLY A 55 11.71 7.30 11.92
C GLY A 55 11.11 8.14 13.05
N ASP A 56 11.94 8.52 14.02
CA ASP A 56 11.56 9.46 15.10
C ASP A 56 11.32 10.88 14.55
N ASP A 57 11.85 11.20 13.37
CA ASP A 57 11.78 12.49 12.69
C ASP A 57 10.79 12.52 11.52
N VAL A 58 10.09 11.41 11.27
CA VAL A 58 9.06 11.28 10.22
C VAL A 58 7.67 11.39 10.84
N LEU A 59 6.81 12.18 10.21
CA LEU A 59 5.38 12.19 10.47
C LEU A 59 4.69 11.23 9.48
N TYR A 60 4.14 10.14 9.99
CA TYR A 60 3.37 9.18 9.19
C TYR A 60 1.89 9.48 9.34
N GLU A 61 1.14 9.50 8.23
CA GLU A 61 -0.26 9.91 8.21
C GLU A 61 -1.10 8.97 7.34
N ILE A 62 -2.25 8.55 7.87
CA ILE A 62 -3.32 7.92 7.09
C ILE A 62 -4.43 8.95 6.92
N HIS A 63 -4.84 9.19 5.68
CA HIS A 63 -5.81 10.19 5.31
C HIS A 63 -7.10 9.56 4.79
N ILE A 64 -8.23 10.15 5.13
CA ILE A 64 -9.56 9.72 4.71
C ILE A 64 -10.33 10.93 4.19
N ASP A 65 -10.72 10.89 2.92
CA ASP A 65 -11.67 11.79 2.28
C ASP A 65 -13.04 11.10 2.25
N ALA A 66 -14.03 11.68 2.91
CA ALA A 66 -15.38 11.15 2.97
C ALA A 66 -16.36 11.89 2.04
N ASN A 67 -15.90 12.91 1.33
CA ASN A 67 -16.74 13.84 0.59
C ASN A 67 -16.40 13.94 -0.92
N GLY A 68 -15.24 13.44 -1.34
CA GLY A 68 -14.79 13.33 -2.72
C GLY A 68 -14.05 14.55 -3.27
N ASP A 69 -13.61 15.47 -2.41
CA ASP A 69 -12.83 16.66 -2.81
C ASP A 69 -11.31 16.46 -2.79
N ALA A 70 -10.85 15.22 -2.55
CA ALA A 70 -9.45 14.82 -2.43
C ALA A 70 -8.67 15.61 -1.36
N ARG A 71 -9.38 16.10 -0.34
CA ARG A 71 -8.81 16.66 0.89
C ARG A 71 -9.25 15.80 2.06
N PRO A 72 -8.38 15.60 3.06
CA PRO A 72 -8.73 14.71 4.17
C PRO A 72 -9.79 15.37 5.05
N ASP A 73 -10.93 14.70 5.23
CA ASP A 73 -11.86 15.01 6.30
C ASP A 73 -11.33 14.53 7.66
N ILE A 74 -10.53 13.46 7.63
CA ILE A 74 -9.90 12.84 8.79
C ILE A 74 -8.46 12.47 8.44
N THR A 75 -7.53 12.85 9.30
CA THR A 75 -6.15 12.36 9.27
C THR A 75 -5.79 11.69 10.59
N TYR A 76 -5.24 10.48 10.55
CA TYR A 76 -4.62 9.83 11.69
C TYR A 76 -3.10 9.97 11.59
N GLN A 77 -2.51 10.70 12.53
CA GLN A 77 -1.08 10.96 12.63
C GLN A 77 -0.42 9.99 13.60
N PHE A 78 0.67 9.38 13.17
CA PHE A 78 1.53 8.50 13.96
C PHE A 78 2.91 9.14 14.10
N ARG A 79 3.33 9.32 15.35
CA ARG A 79 4.66 9.82 15.70
C ARG A 79 5.36 8.83 16.59
N PHE A 80 6.57 8.46 16.21
CA PHE A 80 7.39 7.46 16.89
C PHE A 80 8.45 8.12 17.76
N ARG A 81 8.86 7.39 18.78
CA ARG A 81 9.97 7.75 19.65
C ARG A 81 10.70 6.49 20.07
N THR A 82 12.00 6.49 19.86
CA THR A 82 12.88 5.41 20.24
C THR A 82 13.54 5.72 21.59
N GLU A 83 13.54 4.75 22.48
CA GLU A 83 14.14 4.83 23.81
C GLU A 83 15.17 3.72 23.98
N LEU A 84 16.39 4.10 24.40
CA LEU A 84 17.44 3.18 24.82
C LEU A 84 17.45 3.08 26.35
N ARG A 85 17.47 1.87 26.88
CA ARG A 85 17.59 1.64 28.33
C ARG A 85 19.03 1.63 28.82
N ASN A 86 19.94 1.09 28.02
CA ASN A 86 21.36 1.00 28.29
C ASN A 86 22.13 1.51 27.06
N ASP A 87 22.63 2.73 27.17
CA ASP A 87 23.44 3.41 26.15
C ASP A 87 24.91 2.94 26.12
N LYS A 88 25.29 1.99 26.98
CA LYS A 88 26.65 1.44 27.10
C LYS A 88 26.83 0.07 26.44
N THR A 89 25.83 -0.42 25.72
CA THR A 89 25.90 -1.70 25.00
C THR A 89 25.43 -1.55 23.56
N PHE A 90 26.05 -2.31 22.65
CA PHE A 90 25.60 -2.42 21.26
C PHE A 90 24.45 -3.41 21.08
N LEU A 91 24.10 -4.17 22.13
CA LEU A 91 23.11 -5.24 22.05
C LEU A 91 21.68 -4.69 21.99
N TYR A 92 20.88 -5.23 21.07
CA TYR A 92 19.43 -4.99 20.99
C TYR A 92 18.68 -5.49 22.24
N ASN A 93 19.15 -6.60 22.78
CA ASN A 93 18.65 -7.20 24.01
C ASN A 93 19.78 -7.92 24.78
N THR A 94 19.76 -7.86 26.12
CA THR A 94 20.78 -8.48 26.98
C THR A 94 20.38 -9.86 27.53
N GLY A 95 19.19 -10.31 27.14
CA GLY A 95 18.55 -11.56 27.56
C GLY A 95 17.27 -11.76 26.75
N GLN A 96 16.46 -12.76 27.12
CA GLN A 96 15.19 -13.01 26.44
C GLN A 96 14.20 -11.86 26.64
N ILE A 97 13.44 -11.52 25.60
CA ILE A 97 12.30 -10.60 25.65
C ILE A 97 11.03 -11.44 25.72
N LYS A 98 10.37 -11.44 26.88
CA LYS A 98 9.14 -12.23 27.15
C LYS A 98 7.88 -11.39 27.27
N SER A 99 8.03 -10.08 27.36
CA SER A 99 6.96 -9.08 27.38
C SER A 99 7.44 -7.76 26.77
N LEU A 100 6.51 -6.87 26.40
CA LEU A 100 6.86 -5.57 25.81
C LEU A 100 7.59 -4.61 26.78
N ASP A 101 7.60 -4.91 28.07
CA ASP A 101 8.29 -4.18 29.12
C ASP A 101 9.50 -4.92 29.71
N ASP A 102 9.83 -6.12 29.21
CA ASP A 102 10.93 -6.98 29.69
C ASP A 102 12.23 -6.21 29.80
N GLU A 103 12.87 -6.21 30.97
CA GLU A 103 14.08 -5.44 31.28
C GLU A 103 15.25 -5.71 30.31
N ASN A 104 15.27 -6.89 29.68
CA ASN A 104 16.30 -7.29 28.75
C ASN A 104 16.17 -6.62 27.38
N TRP A 105 15.03 -5.99 27.05
CA TRP A 105 14.85 -5.30 25.79
C TRP A 105 15.43 -3.88 25.86
N ASN A 106 16.53 -3.64 25.13
CA ASN A 106 17.31 -2.41 25.25
C ASN A 106 16.77 -1.26 24.39
N ARG A 107 16.45 -1.53 23.12
CA ARG A 107 16.03 -0.52 22.13
C ARG A 107 14.55 -0.65 21.81
N ARG A 108 13.74 0.20 22.44
CA ARG A 108 12.26 0.14 22.41
C ARG A 108 11.72 1.30 21.60
N GLN A 109 10.65 1.06 20.84
CA GLN A 109 9.95 2.12 20.14
C GLN A 109 8.53 2.26 20.64
N PHE A 110 8.13 3.51 20.85
CA PHE A 110 6.79 3.90 21.24
C PHE A 110 6.18 4.80 20.17
N TYR A 111 4.86 4.91 20.17
CA TYR A 111 4.17 5.84 19.30
C TYR A 111 2.97 6.52 19.96
N SER A 112 2.54 7.61 19.33
CA SER A 112 1.30 8.31 19.63
C SER A 112 0.37 8.25 18.43
N VAL A 113 -0.93 8.33 18.68
CA VAL A 113 -1.97 8.41 17.65
C VAL A 113 -2.75 9.69 17.88
N THR A 114 -2.77 10.56 16.87
CA THR A 114 -3.46 11.85 16.91
C THR A 114 -4.43 11.93 15.74
N LYS A 115 -5.69 12.29 16.00
CA LYS A 115 -6.69 12.55 14.97
C LYS A 115 -6.74 14.04 14.66
N VAL A 116 -6.72 14.39 13.37
CA VAL A 116 -6.91 15.75 12.86
C VAL A 116 -8.16 15.76 11.99
N ASP A 117 -9.08 16.70 12.24
CA ASP A 117 -10.29 16.88 11.41
C ASP A 117 -10.06 17.85 10.23
N ALA A 118 -11.07 17.96 9.36
CA ALA A 118 -11.08 18.84 8.19
C ALA A 118 -10.78 20.32 8.50
N HIS A 119 -10.94 20.77 9.76
CA HIS A 119 -10.68 22.13 10.20
C HIS A 119 -9.31 22.28 10.86
N GLY A 120 -8.49 21.22 10.86
CA GLY A 120 -7.16 21.20 11.47
C GLY A 120 -7.19 21.02 12.99
N LYS A 121 -8.35 20.71 13.60
CA LYS A 121 -8.41 20.46 15.04
C LYS A 121 -7.76 19.12 15.36
N SER A 122 -6.71 19.18 16.17
CA SER A 122 -5.95 18.02 16.60
C SER A 122 -6.46 17.47 17.94
N THR A 123 -6.62 16.14 18.03
CA THR A 123 -7.01 15.40 19.24
C THR A 123 -6.09 14.20 19.43
N VAL A 124 -5.29 14.20 20.50
CA VAL A 124 -4.46 13.05 20.86
C VAL A 124 -5.36 11.93 21.37
N LEU A 125 -5.41 10.80 20.66
CA LEU A 125 -6.23 9.64 21.02
C LEU A 125 -5.50 8.72 22.00
N ALA A 126 -4.18 8.57 21.80
CA ALA A 126 -3.30 7.83 22.69
C ALA A 126 -1.85 8.31 22.58
N ASN A 127 -1.08 8.10 23.63
CA ASN A 127 0.35 8.36 23.68
C ASN A 127 1.06 7.16 24.32
N LYS A 128 2.35 7.03 24.01
CA LYS A 128 3.24 6.00 24.57
C LYS A 128 2.73 4.56 24.37
N LEU A 129 2.08 4.32 23.22
CA LEU A 129 1.75 2.96 22.79
C LEU A 129 3.03 2.24 22.41
N GLN A 130 3.12 0.95 22.74
CA GLN A 130 4.32 0.15 22.48
C GLN A 130 4.23 -0.49 21.10
N SER A 131 5.28 -0.32 20.29
CA SER A 131 5.53 -1.21 19.15
C SER A 131 6.07 -2.56 19.68
N PRO A 132 5.87 -3.70 19.00
CA PRO A 132 6.58 -4.92 19.31
C PRO A 132 8.07 -4.79 18.95
N PRO A 133 8.97 -5.64 19.50
CA PRO A 133 10.35 -5.70 19.00
C PRO A 133 10.39 -6.15 17.53
N CYS A 134 11.52 -5.92 16.86
CA CYS A 134 11.82 -6.62 15.61
C CYS A 134 11.99 -8.11 15.88
N ASN A 135 11.64 -8.97 14.91
CA ASN A 135 11.80 -10.41 15.09
C ASN A 135 13.26 -10.83 14.88
N VAL A 136 14.08 -10.72 15.93
CA VAL A 136 15.53 -10.96 15.81
C VAL A 136 15.91 -12.45 15.85
N GLY A 137 15.02 -13.32 16.32
CA GLY A 137 15.27 -14.77 16.43
C GLY A 137 14.80 -15.40 17.74
N LYS A 138 14.53 -16.71 17.69
CA LYS A 138 13.89 -17.48 18.80
C LYS A 138 14.66 -17.51 20.12
N ILE A 139 15.97 -17.31 20.09
CA ILE A 139 16.78 -17.24 21.32
C ILE A 139 16.48 -15.96 22.09
N SER A 140 16.36 -14.83 21.40
CA SER A 140 16.01 -13.55 22.00
C SER A 140 14.51 -13.43 22.26
N ILE A 141 13.68 -13.95 21.36
CA ILE A 141 12.22 -13.81 21.43
C ILE A 141 11.61 -15.21 21.32
N PRO A 142 11.32 -15.88 22.46
CA PRO A 142 10.77 -17.23 22.45
C PRO A 142 9.37 -17.32 21.82
N ASP A 143 8.58 -16.26 21.94
CA ASP A 143 7.19 -16.18 21.50
C ASP A 143 6.90 -14.78 20.90
N TYR A 144 7.19 -14.62 19.60
CA TYR A 144 6.98 -13.36 18.92
C TYR A 144 5.49 -13.04 18.73
N ASP A 145 4.68 -14.06 18.43
CA ASP A 145 3.26 -13.89 18.15
C ASP A 145 2.54 -13.27 19.36
N LYS A 146 2.89 -13.72 20.58
CA LYS A 146 2.39 -13.09 21.81
C LYS A 146 2.80 -11.62 21.94
N LEU A 147 4.07 -11.27 21.67
CA LEU A 147 4.52 -9.87 21.74
C LEU A 147 3.81 -8.99 20.71
N ALA A 148 3.56 -9.51 19.51
CA ALA A 148 2.82 -8.82 18.48
C ALA A 148 1.34 -8.63 18.86
N GLU A 149 0.71 -9.62 19.50
CA GLU A 149 -0.65 -9.53 20.03
C GLU A 149 -0.75 -8.52 21.18
N ASP A 150 0.18 -8.55 22.14
CA ASP A 150 0.27 -7.60 23.25
C ASP A 150 0.49 -6.15 22.75
N ALA A 151 1.01 -5.97 21.53
CA ALA A 151 1.23 -4.67 20.89
C ALA A 151 0.03 -4.17 20.05
N VAL A 152 -1.10 -4.89 20.07
CA VAL A 152 -2.37 -4.41 19.51
C VAL A 152 -3.12 -3.62 20.57
N HIS A 153 -3.30 -2.32 20.33
CA HIS A 153 -3.91 -1.40 21.31
C HIS A 153 -5.33 -1.02 20.92
N LYS A 154 -6.28 -1.16 21.84
CA LYS A 154 -7.63 -0.60 21.69
C LYS A 154 -7.69 0.81 22.28
N LEU A 155 -8.06 1.79 21.46
CA LEU A 155 -8.18 3.18 21.88
C LEU A 155 -9.52 3.42 22.58
N LYS A 156 -9.57 4.46 23.42
CA LYS A 156 -10.80 4.83 24.17
C LYS A 156 -11.96 5.22 23.25
N THR A 157 -11.65 5.71 22.05
CA THR A 157 -12.60 6.16 21.04
C THR A 157 -13.16 5.03 20.18
N GLY A 158 -12.62 3.81 20.29
CA GLY A 158 -13.14 2.60 19.64
C GLY A 158 -12.24 2.04 18.54
N GLU A 159 -11.26 2.80 18.05
CA GLU A 159 -10.27 2.28 17.11
C GLU A 159 -9.37 1.21 17.75
N LYS A 160 -8.84 0.32 16.91
CA LYS A 160 -7.78 -0.63 17.26
C LYS A 160 -6.57 -0.33 16.39
N VAL A 161 -5.38 -0.24 16.99
CA VAL A 161 -4.14 0.14 16.30
C VAL A 161 -3.02 -0.86 16.55
N PHE A 162 -2.15 -0.99 15.56
CA PHE A 162 -0.89 -1.73 15.64
C PHE A 162 0.16 -0.96 14.83
N ALA A 163 1.37 -0.82 15.36
CA ALA A 163 2.50 -0.29 14.60
C ALA A 163 3.74 -1.13 14.91
N GLY A 164 4.33 -1.77 13.90
CA GLY A 164 5.48 -2.64 14.08
C GLY A 164 5.82 -3.47 12.85
N GLN A 165 6.85 -4.30 12.97
CA GLN A 165 7.31 -5.16 11.89
C GLN A 165 6.27 -6.25 11.54
N ARG A 166 6.01 -6.47 10.24
CA ARG A 166 5.21 -7.57 9.68
C ARG A 166 5.95 -8.19 8.51
N ALA A 167 5.60 -9.43 8.15
CA ALA A 167 6.06 -9.99 6.88
C ALA A 167 5.46 -9.22 5.71
N ASP A 168 6.24 -8.95 4.67
CA ASP A 168 5.72 -8.31 3.47
C ASP A 168 4.73 -9.28 2.80
N ALA A 169 3.48 -8.82 2.65
CA ALA A 169 2.42 -9.58 2.02
C ALA A 169 2.20 -9.15 0.57
N PHE A 170 2.86 -8.08 0.10
CA PHE A 170 2.87 -7.80 -1.32
C PHE A 170 3.58 -8.93 -2.03
N PHE A 171 3.06 -9.34 -3.19
CA PHE A 171 3.65 -10.39 -4.00
C PHE A 171 3.81 -9.88 -5.42
N VAL A 172 5.05 -9.91 -5.90
CA VAL A 172 5.37 -9.37 -7.22
C VAL A 172 6.63 -9.97 -7.81
N ASP A 173 6.57 -10.28 -9.12
CA ASP A 173 7.74 -10.70 -9.89
C ASP A 173 8.52 -9.48 -10.39
N LEU A 174 9.24 -8.85 -9.46
CA LEU A 174 9.99 -7.61 -9.75
C LEU A 174 11.01 -7.78 -10.86
N GLY A 175 11.73 -8.90 -10.81
CA GLY A 175 12.74 -9.23 -11.80
C GLY A 175 12.11 -9.26 -13.18
N ALA A 176 10.98 -9.95 -13.36
CA ALA A 176 10.33 -10.02 -14.67
C ALA A 176 9.70 -8.69 -15.09
N ILE A 177 8.97 -8.00 -14.20
CA ILE A 177 8.25 -6.77 -14.55
C ILE A 177 9.20 -5.64 -14.92
N PHE A 178 10.28 -5.45 -14.16
CA PHE A 178 11.24 -4.38 -14.43
C PHE A 178 12.41 -4.80 -15.35
N ASP A 179 12.53 -6.09 -15.70
CA ASP A 179 13.32 -6.54 -16.85
C ASP A 179 12.46 -6.49 -18.11
N LEU A 180 12.30 -5.25 -18.59
CA LEU A 180 11.62 -4.89 -19.84
C LEU A 180 10.16 -5.38 -19.97
N GLY A 181 9.44 -5.49 -18.86
CA GLY A 181 8.03 -5.88 -18.89
C GLY A 181 7.85 -7.33 -19.36
N THR A 182 8.61 -8.26 -18.80
CA THR A 182 8.47 -9.70 -19.06
C THR A 182 7.20 -10.23 -18.37
N LEU A 183 6.15 -10.49 -19.16
CA LEU A 183 4.79 -10.83 -18.73
C LEU A 183 4.51 -12.30 -18.92
N ARG A 184 3.60 -12.82 -18.08
CA ARG A 184 3.19 -14.21 -18.12
C ARG A 184 1.78 -14.32 -18.70
N PRO A 185 1.46 -15.39 -19.45
CA PRO A 185 2.33 -16.52 -19.83
C PRO A 185 3.13 -16.27 -21.13
N PHE A 186 3.42 -15.02 -21.49
CA PHE A 186 3.93 -14.64 -22.82
C PHE A 186 5.44 -14.45 -22.93
N GLN A 187 6.23 -14.91 -21.97
CA GLN A 187 7.68 -14.67 -21.94
C GLN A 187 8.38 -15.17 -23.21
N ASP A 188 7.90 -16.26 -23.80
CA ASP A 188 8.39 -16.83 -25.06
C ASP A 188 8.00 -16.01 -26.31
N LYS A 189 7.08 -15.05 -26.15
CA LYS A 189 6.62 -14.11 -27.19
C LYS A 189 7.21 -12.72 -27.02
N HIS A 190 8.00 -12.48 -25.97
CA HIS A 190 8.66 -11.20 -25.77
C HIS A 190 9.64 -10.93 -26.93
N LEU A 191 9.61 -9.71 -27.48
CA LEU A 191 10.40 -9.27 -28.65
C LEU A 191 11.89 -9.67 -28.56
N VAL A 192 12.56 -9.31 -27.47
CA VAL A 192 13.96 -9.68 -27.21
C VAL A 192 14.07 -10.91 -26.31
N GLY A 193 13.23 -11.01 -25.27
CA GLY A 193 13.25 -12.09 -24.29
C GLY A 193 13.10 -13.50 -24.90
N SER A 194 12.34 -13.65 -25.99
CA SER A 194 12.18 -14.94 -26.69
C SER A 194 13.48 -15.58 -27.17
N GLN A 195 14.55 -14.78 -27.35
CA GLN A 195 15.87 -15.26 -27.76
C GLN A 195 16.82 -15.50 -26.55
N LEU A 196 16.51 -14.91 -25.40
CA LEU A 196 17.33 -14.96 -24.19
C LEU A 196 16.83 -16.02 -23.20
N PHE A 197 15.51 -16.17 -23.07
CA PHE A 197 14.88 -17.09 -22.14
C PHE A 197 14.63 -18.43 -22.84
N ASN A 198 15.46 -19.45 -22.54
CA ASN A 198 15.25 -20.82 -23.03
C ASN A 198 14.08 -21.55 -22.33
N TYR A 199 13.35 -20.88 -21.43
CA TYR A 199 12.19 -21.40 -20.73
C TYR A 199 11.39 -20.28 -20.06
N ALA A 200 10.06 -20.43 -20.03
CA ALA A 200 9.16 -19.73 -19.12
C ALA A 200 9.47 -20.15 -17.67
N GLY A 201 10.54 -19.60 -17.09
CA GLY A 201 10.94 -19.86 -15.69
C GLY A 201 9.78 -19.53 -14.75
N LYS A 202 9.69 -20.16 -13.57
CA LYS A 202 8.61 -19.89 -12.61
C LYS A 202 8.62 -18.41 -12.18
N ALA A 203 7.45 -17.85 -11.87
CA ALA A 203 7.37 -16.54 -11.23
C ALA A 203 8.11 -16.55 -9.89
N VAL A 204 8.86 -15.49 -9.60
CA VAL A 204 9.62 -15.33 -8.36
C VAL A 204 9.00 -14.20 -7.57
N ASN A 205 8.50 -14.51 -6.37
CA ASN A 205 8.04 -13.47 -5.47
C ASN A 205 9.25 -12.77 -4.83
N ALA A 206 9.61 -11.58 -5.32
CA ALA A 206 10.84 -10.90 -4.91
C ALA A 206 10.74 -10.22 -3.53
N THR A 207 9.53 -10.10 -2.98
CA THR A 207 9.26 -9.60 -1.62
C THR A 207 9.10 -10.74 -0.60
N ASP A 208 9.08 -11.99 -1.04
CA ASP A 208 8.96 -13.13 -0.13
C ASP A 208 10.14 -13.17 0.85
N LYS A 209 9.87 -13.60 2.09
CA LYS A 209 10.85 -13.66 3.19
C LYS A 209 11.49 -12.33 3.59
N THR A 210 10.96 -11.21 3.10
CA THR A 210 11.29 -9.88 3.60
C THR A 210 10.22 -9.37 4.58
N ASN A 211 10.58 -8.37 5.38
CA ASN A 211 9.65 -7.68 6.28
C ASN A 211 9.38 -6.24 5.84
N VAL A 212 8.33 -5.66 6.40
CA VAL A 212 7.93 -4.25 6.31
C VAL A 212 7.57 -3.74 7.70
N HIS A 213 7.56 -2.42 7.88
CA HIS A 213 7.00 -1.78 9.07
C HIS A 213 5.58 -1.33 8.75
N SER A 214 4.59 -1.85 9.46
CA SER A 214 3.18 -1.61 9.16
C SER A 214 2.53 -0.74 10.23
N ILE A 215 1.81 0.29 9.79
CA ILE A 215 0.86 1.04 10.59
C ILE A 215 -0.53 0.53 10.20
N ALA A 216 -1.19 -0.17 11.10
CA ALA A 216 -2.55 -0.68 10.91
C ALA A 216 -3.53 0.01 11.86
N ILE A 217 -4.70 0.36 11.36
CA ILE A 217 -5.81 0.91 12.13
C ILE A 217 -7.14 0.30 11.69
N GLN A 218 -7.92 -0.20 12.64
CA GLN A 218 -9.29 -0.67 12.44
C GLN A 218 -10.25 0.35 13.09
N ILE A 219 -11.14 0.92 12.28
CA ILE A 219 -11.97 2.08 12.61
C ILE A 219 -13.45 1.70 12.44
N PRO A 220 -14.32 1.98 13.42
CA PRO A 220 -15.77 1.86 13.22
C PRO A 220 -16.25 2.65 11.99
N LEU A 221 -17.07 2.04 11.14
CA LEU A 221 -17.48 2.62 9.83
C LEU A 221 -18.16 3.99 9.96
N HIS A 222 -18.94 4.18 11.02
CA HIS A 222 -19.60 5.46 11.28
C HIS A 222 -18.62 6.61 11.56
N MET A 223 -17.34 6.34 11.87
CA MET A 223 -16.35 7.37 12.12
C MET A 223 -15.64 7.84 10.85
N VAL A 224 -15.74 7.09 9.74
CA VAL A 224 -15.09 7.41 8.45
C VAL A 224 -16.07 7.90 7.39
N ARG A 225 -17.38 7.70 7.60
CA ARG A 225 -18.43 8.18 6.70
C ARG A 225 -18.82 9.61 7.01
N ARG A 226 -19.00 10.42 5.97
CA ARG A 226 -19.31 11.86 6.05
C ARG A 226 -20.51 12.19 6.94
N ASP A 227 -21.56 11.38 6.88
CA ASP A 227 -22.81 11.60 7.62
C ASP A 227 -22.88 10.84 8.95
N GLY A 228 -21.79 10.18 9.33
CA GLY A 228 -21.71 9.39 10.56
C GLY A 228 -22.69 8.21 10.61
N LYS A 229 -23.28 7.80 9.48
CA LYS A 229 -24.28 6.74 9.49
C LYS A 229 -23.63 5.38 9.68
N LYS A 230 -24.21 4.60 10.61
CA LYS A 230 -23.84 3.19 10.82
C LYS A 230 -24.19 2.31 9.63
N ARG A 231 -25.25 2.63 8.88
CA ARG A 231 -25.70 1.89 7.70
C ARG A 231 -25.94 2.83 6.52
N VAL A 232 -25.45 2.43 5.36
CA VAL A 232 -25.58 3.09 4.06
C VAL A 232 -25.78 2.00 3.01
N ARG A 233 -26.33 2.33 1.85
CA ARG A 233 -26.50 1.40 0.72
C ARG A 233 -25.33 1.57 -0.25
N ALA A 234 -25.01 0.53 -1.01
CA ALA A 234 -23.92 0.56 -2.00
C ALA A 234 -24.01 1.75 -2.97
N LYS A 235 -25.21 2.11 -3.43
CA LYS A 235 -25.44 3.24 -4.33
C LYS A 235 -25.42 4.63 -3.67
N ASP A 236 -25.34 4.72 -2.34
CA ASP A 236 -25.32 6.00 -1.67
C ASP A 236 -23.93 6.63 -1.81
N ALA A 237 -23.83 7.89 -2.26
CA ALA A 237 -22.55 8.57 -2.41
C ALA A 237 -21.73 8.61 -1.09
N GLY A 238 -22.41 8.76 0.05
CA GLY A 238 -21.80 8.73 1.38
C GLY A 238 -21.30 7.34 1.84
N ALA A 239 -21.43 6.30 1.02
CA ALA A 239 -20.84 5.00 1.27
C ALA A 239 -19.36 4.91 0.89
N VAL A 240 -18.89 5.79 0.01
CA VAL A 240 -17.53 5.76 -0.55
C VAL A 240 -16.62 6.68 0.25
N ILE A 241 -15.44 6.18 0.59
CA ILE A 241 -14.33 6.97 1.13
C ILE A 241 -13.12 6.84 0.21
N GLY A 242 -12.34 7.91 0.07
CA GLY A 242 -10.99 7.90 -0.47
C GLY A 242 -9.97 7.73 0.65
N VAL A 243 -8.96 6.89 0.44
CA VAL A 243 -7.89 6.63 1.40
C VAL A 243 -6.54 6.73 0.73
N TRP A 244 -5.59 7.43 1.37
CA TRP A 244 -4.18 7.44 1.00
C TRP A 244 -3.32 7.56 2.26
N THR A 245 -2.03 7.27 2.13
CA THR A 245 -1.05 7.44 3.22
C THR A 245 0.03 8.42 2.79
N SER A 246 0.68 9.08 3.74
CA SER A 246 1.81 9.97 3.47
C SER A 246 2.88 9.86 4.55
N ALA A 247 4.11 10.20 4.17
CA ALA A 247 5.20 10.48 5.09
C ALA A 247 5.71 11.90 4.86
N SER A 248 5.87 12.63 5.96
CA SER A 248 6.35 14.01 5.95
C SER A 248 7.58 14.17 6.82
N ARG A 249 8.48 15.06 6.38
CA ARG A 249 9.66 15.50 7.15
C ARG A 249 9.58 16.98 7.44
N ARG A 250 10.39 17.43 8.39
CA ARG A 250 10.56 18.87 8.63
C ARG A 250 11.29 19.52 7.47
N GLN A 251 10.83 20.70 7.06
CA GLN A 251 11.34 21.42 5.90
C GLN A 251 12.86 21.69 5.96
N VAL A 252 13.40 21.95 7.16
CA VAL A 252 14.81 22.27 7.35
C VAL A 252 15.37 21.47 8.51
N GLU A 253 16.47 20.77 8.26
CA GLU A 253 17.33 20.15 9.25
C GLU A 253 18.77 20.66 9.05
N VAL A 254 19.31 21.31 10.08
CA VAL A 254 20.71 21.74 10.11
C VAL A 254 21.46 20.80 11.06
N ARG A 255 22.42 20.06 10.51
CA ARG A 255 23.24 19.14 11.30
C ARG A 255 24.08 19.91 12.31
N GLY A 256 24.00 19.51 13.58
CA GLY A 256 24.75 20.11 14.67
C GLY A 256 26.25 19.84 14.56
N ASN A 257 27.06 20.66 15.24
CA ASN A 257 28.47 20.34 15.48
C ASN A 257 28.58 19.25 16.56
N LYS A 258 29.78 18.68 16.71
CA LYS A 258 30.04 17.60 17.68
C LYS A 258 29.59 17.99 19.11
N GLY A 259 28.55 17.33 19.62
CA GLY A 259 28.00 17.54 20.96
C GLY A 259 26.73 18.42 20.99
N ASP A 260 26.44 19.12 19.90
CA ASP A 260 25.16 19.82 19.69
C ASP A 260 24.20 18.88 18.96
N GLY A 261 22.91 18.92 19.33
CA GLY A 261 21.88 18.23 18.57
C GLY A 261 21.60 18.92 17.24
N ASP A 262 20.93 18.22 16.33
CA ASP A 262 20.45 18.80 15.08
C ASP A 262 19.38 19.86 15.34
N VAL A 263 19.40 20.94 14.55
CA VAL A 263 18.41 22.01 14.61
C VAL A 263 17.38 21.79 13.51
N VAL A 264 16.13 21.57 13.91
CA VAL A 264 15.04 21.24 12.98
C VAL A 264 13.97 22.33 13.05
N VAL A 265 13.66 22.96 11.91
CA VAL A 265 12.72 24.10 11.82
C VAL A 265 11.79 24.00 10.60
N GLY A 266 10.71 24.79 10.63
CA GLY A 266 9.74 24.87 9.53
C GLY A 266 8.56 23.89 9.63
N PRO A 267 7.61 23.97 8.68
CA PRO A 267 6.47 23.06 8.60
C PRO A 267 6.90 21.62 8.26
N GLN A 268 5.94 20.71 8.39
CA GLN A 268 6.06 19.37 7.81
C GLN A 268 5.83 19.46 6.30
N VAL A 269 6.61 18.72 5.53
CA VAL A 269 6.56 18.65 4.07
C VAL A 269 6.48 17.19 3.67
N GLN A 270 5.49 16.85 2.86
CA GLN A 270 5.30 15.51 2.32
C GLN A 270 6.47 15.14 1.40
N VAL A 271 7.06 13.97 1.63
CA VAL A 271 8.18 13.44 0.83
C VAL A 271 7.85 12.10 0.18
N SER A 272 6.79 11.43 0.65
CA SER A 272 6.25 10.20 0.06
C SER A 272 4.75 10.13 0.33
N ARG A 273 4.02 9.49 -0.58
CA ARG A 273 2.61 9.15 -0.41
C ARG A 273 2.24 7.95 -1.26
N LEU A 274 1.13 7.32 -0.94
CA LEU A 274 0.60 6.22 -1.73
C LEU A 274 -0.93 6.17 -1.65
N GLY A 275 -1.58 6.11 -2.82
CA GLY A 275 -2.99 5.75 -3.00
C GLY A 275 -3.08 4.37 -3.65
N ASN A 276 -3.25 4.32 -4.97
CA ASN A 276 -3.32 3.05 -5.70
C ASN A 276 -1.94 2.36 -5.79
N PRO A 277 -1.90 1.02 -5.79
CA PRO A 277 -0.66 0.29 -6.03
C PRO A 277 -0.13 0.56 -7.44
N LEU A 278 1.19 0.64 -7.60
CA LEU A 278 1.86 0.84 -8.90
C LEU A 278 1.62 2.18 -9.59
N PHE A 279 0.97 3.14 -8.92
CA PHE A 279 0.67 4.44 -9.53
C PHE A 279 1.95 5.22 -9.83
N ASN A 280 2.78 5.49 -8.83
CA ASN A 280 4.01 6.24 -9.05
C ASN A 280 5.05 5.38 -9.80
N GLU A 281 4.97 4.05 -9.68
CA GLU A 281 5.95 3.08 -10.15
C GLU A 281 5.89 2.87 -11.67
N VAL A 282 4.67 2.76 -12.22
CA VAL A 282 4.42 2.34 -13.61
C VAL A 282 3.59 3.35 -14.39
N ILE A 283 2.82 4.22 -13.74
CA ILE A 283 2.01 5.25 -14.43
C ILE A 283 2.77 6.57 -14.52
N VAL A 284 3.33 7.06 -13.41
CA VAL A 284 4.03 8.35 -13.39
C VAL A 284 5.41 8.23 -14.04
N PRO A 285 5.75 9.08 -15.04
CA PRO A 285 7.05 9.05 -15.69
C PRO A 285 8.19 9.36 -14.72
N MET A 286 9.38 8.81 -15.01
CA MET A 286 10.54 8.90 -14.12
C MET A 286 10.84 10.34 -13.63
N ALA A 287 10.76 11.32 -14.53
CA ALA A 287 11.08 12.72 -14.23
C ALA A 287 10.08 13.43 -13.30
N GLU A 288 8.88 12.87 -13.11
CA GLU A 288 7.79 13.49 -12.36
C GLU A 288 7.51 12.77 -11.02
N LYS A 289 8.17 11.65 -10.73
CA LYS A 289 7.90 10.81 -9.55
C LYS A 289 8.12 11.52 -8.22
N ASP A 290 9.22 12.26 -8.08
CA ASP A 290 9.51 13.02 -6.85
C ASP A 290 8.48 14.15 -6.66
N LYS A 291 8.07 14.80 -7.75
CA LYS A 291 7.04 15.83 -7.73
C LYS A 291 5.68 15.26 -7.34
N TRP A 292 5.29 14.11 -7.88
CA TRP A 292 4.08 13.40 -7.47
C TRP A 292 4.08 13.08 -5.98
N ASN A 293 5.21 12.61 -5.45
CA ASN A 293 5.40 12.34 -4.02
C ASN A 293 5.24 13.60 -3.15
N SER A 294 5.64 14.77 -3.65
CA SER A 294 5.56 16.04 -2.91
C SER A 294 4.17 16.68 -2.88
N LEU A 295 3.24 16.24 -3.73
CA LEU A 295 1.94 16.88 -3.93
C LEU A 295 0.80 16.06 -3.30
N PRO A 296 -0.27 16.71 -2.79
CA PRO A 296 -1.45 16.00 -2.30
C PRO A 296 -2.32 15.49 -3.46
N PRO A 297 -3.22 14.51 -3.22
CA PRO A 297 -4.12 13.98 -4.25
C PRO A 297 -4.99 15.03 -4.97
N SER A 298 -5.30 16.16 -4.31
CA SER A 298 -6.03 17.28 -4.94
C SER A 298 -5.32 17.90 -6.14
N GLU A 299 -4.02 17.63 -6.33
CA GLU A 299 -3.23 18.11 -7.46
C GLU A 299 -3.04 17.06 -8.58
N ASP A 300 -3.62 15.86 -8.45
CA ASP A 300 -3.33 14.72 -9.34
C ASP A 300 -3.86 14.83 -10.76
N LYS A 301 -4.75 15.80 -11.03
CA LYS A 301 -5.11 16.19 -12.41
C LYS A 301 -3.89 16.47 -13.29
N ARG A 302 -2.74 16.81 -12.69
CA ARG A 302 -1.44 17.03 -13.37
C ARG A 302 -0.87 15.75 -13.97
N PHE A 303 -1.20 14.59 -13.41
CA PHE A 303 -0.68 13.27 -13.80
C PHE A 303 -1.74 12.44 -14.53
N ALA A 304 -2.98 12.94 -14.64
CA ALA A 304 -4.10 12.22 -15.24
C ALA A 304 -3.86 11.83 -16.71
N GLU A 305 -3.07 12.60 -17.46
CA GLU A 305 -2.69 12.25 -18.84
C GLU A 305 -1.93 10.92 -18.88
N PHE A 306 -1.09 10.63 -17.89
CA PHE A 306 -0.35 9.35 -17.83
C PHE A 306 -1.26 8.17 -17.49
N VAL A 307 -2.41 8.39 -16.84
CA VAL A 307 -3.46 7.37 -16.68
C VAL A 307 -4.29 7.23 -17.95
N ALA A 308 -4.63 8.34 -18.60
CA ALA A 308 -5.44 8.38 -19.81
C ALA A 308 -4.72 7.73 -21.01
N THR A 309 -3.40 7.84 -21.08
CA THR A 309 -2.55 7.25 -22.12
C THR A 309 -1.32 6.60 -21.49
N PRO A 310 -1.46 5.44 -20.83
CA PRO A 310 -0.37 4.85 -20.06
C PRO A 310 0.74 4.34 -20.98
N GLU A 311 1.99 4.68 -20.65
CA GLU A 311 3.17 4.27 -21.42
C GLU A 311 3.26 2.75 -21.54
N LEU A 312 3.00 2.02 -20.46
CA LEU A 312 2.95 0.55 -20.49
C LEU A 312 1.96 0.04 -21.54
N GLY A 313 0.78 0.66 -21.65
CA GLY A 313 -0.23 0.29 -22.66
C GLY A 313 0.24 0.51 -24.09
N ALA A 314 1.09 1.52 -24.33
CA ALA A 314 1.73 1.74 -25.63
C ALA A 314 2.89 0.76 -25.90
N LEU A 315 3.58 0.29 -24.85
CA LEU A 315 4.69 -0.65 -24.95
C LEU A 315 4.24 -2.10 -25.14
N LEU A 316 3.09 -2.53 -24.61
CA LEU A 316 2.65 -3.93 -24.73
C LEU A 316 2.65 -4.46 -26.17
N PRO A 317 2.09 -3.78 -27.18
CA PRO A 317 2.11 -4.28 -28.56
C PRO A 317 3.51 -4.26 -29.20
N VAL A 318 4.42 -3.41 -28.70
CA VAL A 318 5.82 -3.35 -29.17
C VAL A 318 6.62 -4.52 -28.58
N LEU A 319 6.46 -4.76 -27.28
CA LEU A 319 7.15 -5.82 -26.55
C LEU A 319 6.63 -7.21 -26.91
N TYR A 320 5.37 -7.32 -27.33
CA TYR A 320 4.73 -8.58 -27.72
C TYR A 320 4.02 -8.45 -29.09
N PRO A 321 4.78 -8.37 -30.20
CA PRO A 321 4.19 -8.20 -31.53
C PRO A 321 3.16 -9.28 -31.86
N GLY A 322 1.96 -8.85 -32.29
CA GLY A 322 0.85 -9.73 -32.67
C GLY A 322 -0.03 -10.23 -31.52
N LEU A 323 0.29 -9.91 -30.26
CA LEU A 323 -0.54 -10.31 -29.11
C LEU A 323 -1.56 -9.24 -28.70
N PHE A 324 -1.25 -7.97 -28.92
CA PHE A 324 -2.04 -6.82 -28.46
C PHE A 324 -2.40 -5.87 -29.61
N ASP A 325 -2.81 -6.43 -30.75
CA ASP A 325 -3.07 -5.66 -31.98
C ASP A 325 -4.30 -4.76 -31.85
N LYS A 326 -5.35 -5.20 -31.14
CA LYS A 326 -6.54 -4.38 -30.89
C LYS A 326 -6.23 -3.24 -29.91
N LEU A 327 -5.41 -3.49 -28.89
CA LEU A 327 -4.86 -2.43 -28.04
C LEU A 327 -4.00 -1.44 -28.86
N ALA A 328 -3.17 -1.92 -29.79
CA ALA A 328 -2.39 -1.05 -30.67
C ALA A 328 -3.29 -0.16 -31.55
N ALA A 329 -4.40 -0.70 -32.06
CA ALA A 329 -5.40 0.06 -32.80
C ALA A 329 -6.10 1.11 -31.91
N LEU A 330 -6.48 0.73 -30.68
CA LEU A 330 -7.03 1.66 -29.69
C LEU A 330 -6.06 2.81 -29.40
N ASN A 331 -4.79 2.52 -29.13
CA ASN A 331 -3.76 3.52 -28.84
C ASN A 331 -3.59 4.53 -29.99
N LYS A 332 -3.77 4.12 -31.25
CA LYS A 332 -3.68 5.02 -32.43
C LYS A 332 -4.80 6.07 -32.47
N THR A 333 -5.94 5.81 -31.85
CA THR A 333 -7.04 6.78 -31.76
C THR A 333 -6.67 7.98 -30.89
N LYS A 334 -5.74 7.79 -29.94
CA LYS A 334 -5.36 8.76 -28.91
C LYS A 334 -6.51 9.21 -28.01
N GLU A 335 -7.61 8.47 -28.01
CA GLU A 335 -8.72 8.71 -27.11
C GLU A 335 -8.29 8.38 -25.66
N PRO A 336 -8.62 9.23 -24.67
CA PRO A 336 -8.35 8.95 -23.28
C PRO A 336 -8.98 7.63 -22.81
N ARG A 337 -8.21 6.82 -22.07
CA ARG A 337 -8.68 5.61 -21.39
C ARG A 337 -9.59 5.94 -20.22
N ALA A 338 -10.86 6.22 -20.51
CA ALA A 338 -11.89 6.56 -19.51
C ALA A 338 -12.09 5.44 -18.47
N ASP A 339 -11.89 4.19 -18.86
CA ASP A 339 -11.93 3.03 -17.97
C ASP A 339 -10.79 3.08 -16.94
N LEU A 340 -9.56 3.42 -17.35
CA LEU A 340 -8.42 3.56 -16.43
C LEU A 340 -8.55 4.80 -15.53
N LEU A 341 -9.06 5.91 -16.08
CA LEU A 341 -9.38 7.11 -15.29
C LEU A 341 -10.42 6.80 -14.21
N ALA A 342 -11.45 6.02 -14.54
CA ALA A 342 -12.43 5.56 -13.56
C ALA A 342 -11.81 4.65 -12.50
N ILE A 343 -11.01 3.66 -12.90
CA ILE A 343 -10.40 2.69 -11.98
C ILE A 343 -9.42 3.37 -11.01
N LEU A 344 -8.57 4.28 -11.49
CA LEU A 344 -7.47 4.85 -10.70
C LEU A 344 -7.77 6.24 -10.12
N LEU A 345 -8.58 7.08 -10.78
CA LEU A 345 -8.65 8.51 -10.45
C LEU A 345 -10.01 9.04 -10.02
N THR A 346 -11.14 8.50 -10.47
CA THR A 346 -12.48 9.03 -10.09
C THR A 346 -13.35 8.02 -9.33
N GLY A 347 -13.07 6.73 -9.50
CA GLY A 347 -13.96 5.64 -9.12
C GLY A 347 -14.95 5.31 -10.24
N ILE A 348 -15.48 4.09 -10.18
CA ILE A 348 -16.44 3.53 -11.12
C ILE A 348 -17.85 4.02 -10.74
N PRO A 349 -18.57 4.69 -11.66
CA PRO A 349 -19.92 5.18 -11.41
C PRO A 349 -20.95 4.05 -11.34
N ASP A 350 -22.09 4.36 -10.72
CA ASP A 350 -23.27 3.49 -10.71
C ASP A 350 -23.77 3.21 -12.13
N GLY A 351 -24.33 2.03 -12.34
CA GLY A 351 -24.92 1.59 -13.62
C GLY A 351 -23.96 0.92 -14.60
N LEU A 352 -22.64 0.92 -14.36
CA LEU A 352 -21.68 0.15 -15.18
C LEU A 352 -21.52 -1.29 -14.70
N ILE A 353 -21.59 -1.51 -13.39
CA ILE A 353 -21.48 -2.82 -12.76
C ILE A 353 -22.64 -2.98 -11.79
N ASP A 354 -23.43 -4.04 -11.93
CA ASP A 354 -24.62 -4.25 -11.12
C ASP A 354 -24.28 -4.32 -9.62
N GLY A 355 -25.03 -3.57 -8.82
CA GLY A 355 -24.83 -3.48 -7.37
C GLY A 355 -23.55 -2.77 -6.92
N PHE A 356 -22.78 -2.13 -7.82
CA PHE A 356 -21.48 -1.55 -7.49
C PHE A 356 -21.29 -0.11 -7.98
N GLN A 357 -20.67 0.69 -7.11
CA GLN A 357 -20.04 1.96 -7.46
C GLN A 357 -18.99 2.29 -6.40
N ASN A 358 -17.95 3.03 -6.75
CA ASN A 358 -17.04 3.64 -5.77
C ASN A 358 -16.62 5.05 -6.22
N ASN A 359 -17.51 5.75 -6.93
CA ASN A 359 -17.24 7.04 -7.53
C ASN A 359 -17.22 8.16 -6.47
N THR A 360 -16.20 9.01 -6.52
CA THR A 360 -16.08 10.19 -5.66
C THR A 360 -16.31 11.51 -6.42
N GLY A 361 -16.79 11.45 -7.67
CA GLY A 361 -17.08 12.62 -8.48
C GLY A 361 -16.02 12.88 -9.55
N ALA A 362 -16.03 14.09 -10.12
CA ALA A 362 -15.22 14.42 -11.29
C ALA A 362 -13.74 14.73 -10.96
N LEU A 363 -13.39 14.91 -9.70
CA LEU A 363 -12.02 15.23 -9.31
C LEU A 363 -11.14 13.98 -9.47
N GLN A 364 -10.12 14.11 -10.30
CA GLN A 364 -9.12 13.08 -10.55
C GLN A 364 -8.06 13.12 -9.46
N ALA A 365 -8.02 12.05 -8.66
CA ALA A 365 -7.16 11.93 -7.48
C ALA A 365 -6.73 10.48 -7.26
N ASP A 366 -5.44 10.24 -7.05
CA ASP A 366 -4.92 8.93 -6.67
C ASP A 366 -5.25 8.64 -5.20
N MET A 367 -6.25 7.79 -5.00
CA MET A 367 -6.74 7.33 -3.70
C MET A 367 -7.33 5.93 -3.86
N LEU A 368 -7.18 5.08 -2.85
CA LEU A 368 -7.99 3.87 -2.75
C LEU A 368 -9.43 4.27 -2.44
N ARG A 369 -10.35 3.94 -3.35
CA ARG A 369 -11.78 4.25 -3.21
C ARG A 369 -12.54 3.04 -2.71
N LEU A 370 -12.93 3.09 -1.44
CA LEU A 370 -13.65 2.01 -0.77
C LEU A 370 -15.12 2.37 -0.58
N ASN A 371 -16.01 1.63 -1.22
CA ASN A 371 -17.42 1.57 -0.88
C ASN A 371 -17.61 0.69 0.35
N THR A 372 -17.77 1.36 1.49
CA THR A 372 -17.92 0.76 2.81
C THR A 372 -19.27 0.06 3.04
N ALA A 373 -20.19 0.10 2.07
CA ALA A 373 -21.45 -0.66 2.14
C ALA A 373 -21.30 -2.08 1.59
N ILE A 374 -20.23 -2.36 0.84
CA ILE A 374 -19.98 -3.68 0.29
C ILE A 374 -19.39 -4.55 1.41
N GLU A 375 -20.10 -5.61 1.75
CA GLU A 375 -19.68 -6.54 2.79
C GLU A 375 -18.44 -7.35 2.34
N PRO A 376 -17.61 -7.81 3.28
CA PRO A 376 -16.51 -8.72 2.96
C PRO A 376 -17.01 -9.97 2.22
N ALA A 377 -16.31 -10.37 1.16
CA ALA A 377 -16.69 -11.54 0.39
C ALA A 377 -16.51 -12.83 1.21
N ALA A 378 -17.52 -13.71 1.18
CA ALA A 378 -17.43 -15.03 1.80
C ALA A 378 -16.33 -15.92 1.18
N LYS A 379 -16.04 -15.71 -0.10
CA LYS A 379 -14.94 -16.34 -0.83
C LYS A 379 -14.29 -15.30 -1.74
N GLU A 380 -13.10 -14.88 -1.36
CA GLU A 380 -12.34 -13.87 -2.12
C GLU A 380 -11.92 -14.40 -3.49
N ASN A 381 -12.08 -13.60 -4.52
CA ASN A 381 -11.45 -13.80 -5.83
C ASN A 381 -10.20 -12.92 -5.91
N LYS A 382 -9.05 -13.51 -6.26
CA LYS A 382 -7.78 -12.77 -6.38
C LYS A 382 -7.84 -11.62 -7.40
N PHE A 383 -8.76 -11.68 -8.37
CA PHE A 383 -8.97 -10.62 -9.37
C PHE A 383 -9.96 -9.54 -8.94
N GLY A 384 -10.43 -9.57 -7.69
CA GLY A 384 -11.37 -8.57 -7.15
C GLY A 384 -12.57 -8.36 -8.07
N LEU A 385 -12.83 -7.10 -8.40
CA LEU A 385 -14.00 -6.71 -9.20
C LEU A 385 -13.99 -7.34 -10.61
N LEU A 386 -12.81 -7.49 -11.24
CA LEU A 386 -12.68 -8.21 -12.53
C LEU A 386 -13.08 -9.69 -12.43
N GLY A 387 -12.95 -10.28 -11.23
CA GLY A 387 -13.34 -11.64 -10.91
C GLY A 387 -14.80 -11.78 -10.43
N GLY A 388 -15.60 -10.71 -10.49
CA GLY A 388 -16.98 -10.68 -9.98
C GLY A 388 -17.09 -10.53 -8.46
N ASP A 389 -16.00 -10.17 -7.78
CA ASP A 389 -15.95 -9.97 -6.33
C ASP A 389 -15.96 -8.47 -6.01
N LEU A 390 -17.14 -7.97 -5.61
CA LEU A 390 -17.35 -6.54 -5.36
C LEU A 390 -16.51 -5.99 -4.18
N ALA A 391 -16.00 -6.85 -3.30
CA ALA A 391 -15.21 -6.43 -2.14
C ALA A 391 -13.71 -6.30 -2.43
N GLY A 392 -13.25 -6.73 -3.61
CA GLY A 392 -11.85 -6.65 -4.00
C GLY A 392 -11.52 -5.42 -4.84
N PHE A 393 -10.23 -5.19 -5.05
CA PHE A 393 -9.71 -4.08 -5.86
C PHE A 393 -10.46 -3.94 -7.22
N PRO A 394 -10.84 -2.72 -7.65
CA PRO A 394 -10.52 -1.41 -7.06
C PRO A 394 -11.50 -0.91 -5.98
N ASN A 395 -12.32 -1.77 -5.36
CA ASN A 395 -13.11 -1.38 -4.18
C ASN A 395 -12.25 -1.37 -2.91
N GLY A 396 -11.47 -0.30 -2.74
CA GLY A 396 -10.33 -0.33 -1.84
C GLY A 396 -9.32 -1.36 -2.32
N ARG A 397 -8.60 -2.00 -1.39
CA ARG A 397 -7.63 -3.07 -1.68
C ARG A 397 -7.51 -4.01 -0.49
N ARG A 398 -7.74 -5.31 -0.69
CA ARG A 398 -7.46 -6.34 0.30
C ARG A 398 -6.01 -6.81 0.18
N VAL A 399 -5.49 -7.43 1.24
CA VAL A 399 -4.11 -7.93 1.25
C VAL A 399 -3.87 -9.01 0.18
N ALA A 400 -4.88 -9.85 -0.09
CA ALA A 400 -4.77 -10.97 -1.02
C ALA A 400 -5.07 -10.64 -2.50
N ASP A 401 -5.48 -9.40 -2.81
CA ASP A 401 -5.82 -9.01 -4.18
C ASP A 401 -4.56 -9.02 -5.07
N ASP A 402 -4.64 -9.67 -6.23
CA ASP A 402 -3.60 -9.70 -7.27
C ASP A 402 -3.66 -8.43 -8.11
N VAL A 403 -3.37 -7.30 -7.45
CA VAL A 403 -3.47 -5.95 -8.02
C VAL A 403 -2.56 -5.76 -9.23
N VAL A 404 -1.44 -6.49 -9.31
CA VAL A 404 -0.54 -6.45 -10.46
C VAL A 404 -1.23 -7.05 -11.69
N SER A 405 -1.78 -8.27 -11.58
CA SER A 405 -2.51 -8.88 -12.70
C SER A 405 -3.76 -8.10 -13.06
N ILE A 406 -4.50 -7.57 -12.08
CA ILE A 406 -5.69 -6.72 -12.32
C ILE A 406 -5.30 -5.48 -13.14
N SER A 407 -4.28 -4.74 -12.71
CA SER A 407 -3.81 -3.53 -13.40
C SER A 407 -3.24 -3.83 -14.79
N LEU A 408 -2.47 -4.92 -14.96
CA LEU A 408 -1.97 -5.35 -16.27
C LEU A 408 -3.11 -5.67 -17.24
N ARG A 409 -4.15 -6.37 -16.78
CA ARG A 409 -5.34 -6.69 -17.59
C ARG A 409 -6.11 -5.44 -17.99
N ALA A 410 -6.30 -4.51 -17.06
CA ALA A 410 -6.96 -3.24 -17.34
C ALA A 410 -6.16 -2.45 -18.41
N ILE A 411 -4.85 -2.29 -18.23
CA ILE A 411 -3.97 -1.62 -19.20
C ILE A 411 -4.01 -2.31 -20.56
N ALA A 412 -3.99 -3.65 -20.59
CA ALA A 412 -4.09 -4.46 -21.81
C ALA A 412 -5.45 -4.37 -22.53
N GLY A 413 -6.45 -3.73 -21.92
CA GLY A 413 -7.72 -3.39 -22.56
C GLY A 413 -8.93 -4.19 -22.06
N VAL A 414 -8.78 -5.07 -21.08
CA VAL A 414 -9.90 -5.91 -20.56
C VAL A 414 -11.07 -5.07 -20.05
N THR A 415 -10.81 -3.85 -19.58
CA THR A 415 -11.80 -2.94 -18.97
C THR A 415 -12.43 -1.95 -19.93
N VAL A 416 -11.91 -1.82 -21.16
CA VAL A 416 -12.45 -0.89 -22.18
C VAL A 416 -13.93 -1.15 -22.51
N PRO A 417 -14.43 -2.40 -22.55
CA PRO A 417 -15.85 -2.68 -22.75
C PRO A 417 -16.80 -1.99 -21.75
N LEU A 418 -16.31 -1.59 -20.57
CA LEU A 418 -17.10 -0.83 -19.59
C LEU A 418 -17.49 0.56 -20.09
N VAL A 419 -16.71 1.14 -21.01
CA VAL A 419 -16.91 2.50 -21.53
C VAL A 419 -17.12 2.54 -23.05
N ASN A 420 -16.82 1.43 -23.74
CA ASN A 420 -17.07 1.25 -25.17
C ASN A 420 -17.48 -0.21 -25.43
N ALA A 421 -18.78 -0.46 -25.50
CA ALA A 421 -19.34 -1.80 -25.68
C ALA A 421 -18.95 -2.48 -27.01
N ASP A 422 -18.55 -1.71 -28.03
CA ASP A 422 -18.14 -2.23 -29.33
C ASP A 422 -16.66 -2.66 -29.37
N PHE A 423 -15.89 -2.32 -28.33
CA PHE A 423 -14.50 -2.75 -28.23
C PHE A 423 -14.43 -4.20 -27.74
N GLU A 424 -13.83 -5.06 -28.55
CA GLU A 424 -13.45 -6.40 -28.12
C GLU A 424 -11.97 -6.42 -27.74
N PRO A 425 -11.59 -6.78 -26.50
CA PRO A 425 -10.19 -6.92 -26.13
C PRO A 425 -9.45 -8.01 -26.93
N ASP A 426 -8.13 -7.90 -27.01
CA ASP A 426 -7.28 -9.00 -27.47
C ASP A 426 -7.44 -10.21 -26.55
N ALA A 427 -7.45 -11.43 -27.09
CA ALA A 427 -7.55 -12.65 -26.27
C ALA A 427 -6.41 -12.74 -25.25
N ALA A 428 -5.23 -12.23 -25.59
CA ALA A 428 -4.07 -12.17 -24.71
C ALA A 428 -4.31 -11.28 -23.47
N ALA A 429 -5.13 -10.24 -23.59
CA ALA A 429 -5.40 -9.30 -22.51
C ALA A 429 -6.08 -9.98 -21.31
N ALA A 430 -6.94 -10.97 -21.52
CA ALA A 430 -7.57 -11.73 -20.44
C ALA A 430 -6.63 -12.74 -19.76
N LEU A 431 -5.54 -13.14 -20.44
CA LEU A 431 -4.61 -14.17 -19.97
C LEU A 431 -3.39 -13.58 -19.25
N VAL A 432 -3.09 -12.29 -19.44
CA VAL A 432 -1.92 -11.66 -18.84
C VAL A 432 -2.01 -11.71 -17.30
N GLU A 433 -0.94 -12.17 -16.69
CA GLU A 433 -0.76 -12.27 -15.23
C GLU A 433 0.71 -12.06 -14.86
N GLN A 434 0.95 -11.78 -13.58
CA GLN A 434 2.30 -11.87 -13.00
C GLN A 434 2.71 -13.29 -12.57
N GLY A 435 1.78 -14.26 -12.61
CA GLY A 435 2.04 -15.66 -12.26
C GLY A 435 2.27 -15.94 -10.77
N LEU A 436 1.92 -14.99 -9.90
CA LEU A 436 1.98 -15.10 -8.45
C LEU A 436 0.58 -14.89 -7.84
N SER A 437 0.45 -15.27 -6.58
CA SER A 437 -0.71 -15.02 -5.74
C SER A 437 -0.27 -14.90 -4.28
N ILE A 438 -1.20 -14.57 -3.40
CA ILE A 438 -0.94 -14.59 -1.96
C ILE A 438 -0.45 -15.95 -1.42
N LYS A 439 -0.69 -17.05 -2.16
CA LYS A 439 -0.18 -18.39 -1.79
C LYS A 439 1.32 -18.56 -2.03
N ASP A 440 1.91 -17.64 -2.79
CA ASP A 440 3.34 -17.58 -3.08
C ASP A 440 4.09 -16.66 -2.11
N ALA A 441 3.40 -16.11 -1.10
CA ALA A 441 4.01 -15.51 0.09
C ALA A 441 4.20 -16.59 1.18
N SER A 442 5.41 -16.72 1.70
CA SER A 442 5.76 -17.74 2.71
C SER A 442 5.09 -17.48 4.06
N ALA A 443 4.81 -16.21 4.38
CA ALA A 443 4.09 -15.85 5.60
C ALA A 443 2.58 -15.87 5.37
N GLY A 444 1.87 -16.72 6.11
CA GLY A 444 0.41 -16.76 6.07
C GLY A 444 -0.21 -15.50 6.66
N LEU A 445 -1.31 -15.02 6.05
CA LEU A 445 -2.09 -13.90 6.57
C LEU A 445 -2.78 -14.27 7.89
N LEU A 446 -2.88 -13.28 8.79
CA LEU A 446 -3.68 -13.41 10.00
C LEU A 446 -5.17 -13.28 9.67
N LYS A 447 -6.01 -14.06 10.35
CA LYS A 447 -7.48 -14.01 10.20
C LYS A 447 -8.14 -12.83 10.92
N LYS A 448 -7.37 -12.09 11.72
CA LYS A 448 -7.82 -10.97 12.53
C LYS A 448 -6.82 -9.83 12.40
N PHE A 449 -7.23 -8.64 12.80
CA PHE A 449 -6.36 -7.48 12.87
C PHE A 449 -4.99 -7.81 13.52
N PRO A 450 -3.84 -7.43 12.92
CA PRO A 450 -3.68 -6.50 11.79
C PRO A 450 -3.52 -7.18 10.40
N PHE A 451 -3.98 -8.43 10.23
CA PHE A 451 -4.09 -9.19 8.96
C PHE A 451 -2.81 -9.57 8.20
N LEU A 452 -1.74 -8.79 8.27
CA LEU A 452 -0.44 -9.17 7.67
C LEU A 452 0.16 -10.39 8.38
N GLY A 453 1.14 -11.07 7.80
CA GLY A 453 1.79 -12.24 8.40
C GLY A 453 2.80 -11.89 9.50
N THR A 454 3.11 -12.85 10.38
CA THR A 454 4.18 -12.69 11.40
C THR A 454 5.50 -12.43 10.69
N PRO A 455 6.29 -11.41 11.09
CA PRO A 455 7.55 -11.10 10.43
C PRO A 455 8.54 -12.24 10.54
N PHE A 456 9.35 -12.42 9.49
CA PHE A 456 10.42 -13.39 9.44
C PHE A 456 11.52 -13.04 10.43
N ASP A 457 12.13 -14.06 11.05
CA ASP A 457 13.25 -13.87 11.96
C ASP A 457 14.61 -13.94 11.27
N GLY A 458 15.57 -13.16 11.79
CA GLY A 458 16.92 -13.08 11.23
C GLY A 458 17.75 -14.37 11.25
N PHE A 459 17.41 -15.34 12.10
CA PHE A 459 18.16 -16.60 12.17
C PHE A 459 17.62 -17.64 11.18
N GLY A 460 16.30 -17.80 11.10
CA GLY A 460 15.63 -18.74 10.19
C GLY A 460 15.52 -18.25 8.74
N ASN A 461 15.58 -16.93 8.52
CA ASN A 461 15.45 -16.30 7.20
C ASN A 461 16.52 -15.22 7.01
N PRO A 462 17.80 -15.62 6.84
CA PRO A 462 18.90 -14.66 6.83
C PRO A 462 19.00 -13.81 5.55
N SER A 463 18.28 -14.17 4.48
CA SER A 463 18.37 -13.55 3.15
C SER A 463 17.07 -13.67 2.37
#